data_AF-A0A1V3SCX0-F1
#
_entry.id   AF-A0A1V3SCX0-F1
#
_cell.length_a   1.000
_cell.length_b   1.000
_cell.length_c   1.000
_cell.angle_alpha   90.00
_cell.angle_beta   90.00
_cell.angle_gamma   90.00
#
_symmetry.space_group_name_H-M   'P 1'
#
loop_
_entity.id
_entity.type
_entity.pdbx_description
1 polymer ?
#
loop_
_entity_poly.entity_id
_entity_poly.type
_entity_poly.pdbx_seq_one_letter_code
_entity_poly.pdbx_strand_id
1 'polypeptide(L)'
;MKNQDKTIRKLATQRVASIFNTPIDTFNESSVFGRDLKATRPPGLFRKNEYDVIEGDILDVCTREKYKSIIAGKLTIYTVGDYCNHMIEYYKANPKDVVKTLKADSLDPDLG
;
A
#
# COMPACT_ATOMS: atom_id res chain seq x y z
N MET A 1 2.78 -19.58 -0.81
CA MET A 1 1.98 -18.37 -1.07
C MET A 1 0.63 -18.77 -1.59
N LYS A 2 -0.46 -18.36 -0.94
CA LYS A 2 -1.83 -18.64 -1.42
C LYS A 2 -2.09 -17.81 -2.68
N ASN A 3 -2.99 -18.26 -3.56
CA ASN A 3 -3.32 -17.51 -4.79
C ASN A 3 -3.81 -16.09 -4.50
N GLN A 4 -4.57 -15.90 -3.41
CA GLN A 4 -5.03 -14.60 -2.94
C GLN A 4 -3.88 -13.66 -2.57
N ASP A 5 -2.84 -14.14 -1.89
CA ASP A 5 -1.68 -13.31 -1.51
C ASP A 5 -0.98 -12.75 -2.76
N LYS A 6 -0.89 -13.55 -3.84
CA LYS A 6 -0.31 -13.11 -5.13
C LYS A 6 -1.17 -12.02 -5.78
N THR A 7 -2.49 -12.16 -5.74
CA THR A 7 -3.42 -11.16 -6.30
C THR A 7 -3.32 -9.84 -5.54
N ILE A 8 -3.37 -9.89 -4.20
CA ILE A 8 -3.26 -8.68 -3.37
C ILE A 8 -1.91 -8.01 -3.55
N ARG A 9 -0.82 -8.79 -3.62
CA ARG A 9 0.51 -8.23 -3.92
C ARG A 9 0.53 -7.53 -5.28
N LYS A 10 -0.03 -8.14 -6.32
CA LYS A 10 -0.10 -7.51 -7.66
C LYS A 10 -0.89 -6.20 -7.62
N LEU A 11 -2.05 -6.19 -6.98
CA LEU A 11 -2.89 -4.99 -6.83
C LEU A 11 -2.18 -3.91 -6.00
N ALA A 12 -1.50 -4.29 -4.93
CA ALA A 12 -0.70 -3.37 -4.12
C ALA A 12 0.45 -2.75 -4.92
N THR A 13 1.19 -3.54 -5.71
CA THR A 13 2.23 -3.00 -6.59
C THR A 13 1.64 -2.07 -7.66
N GLN A 14 0.49 -2.43 -8.26
CA GLN A 14 -0.22 -1.56 -9.22
C GLN A 14 -0.65 -0.24 -8.58
N ARG A 15 -1.10 -0.28 -7.33
CA ARG A 15 -1.47 0.92 -6.56
C ARG A 15 -0.26 1.84 -6.38
N VAL A 16 0.87 1.30 -5.94
CA VAL A 16 2.12 2.08 -5.81
C VAL A 16 2.57 2.65 -7.16
N ALA A 17 2.54 1.84 -8.22
CA ALA A 17 2.85 2.29 -9.57
C ALA A 17 1.98 3.46 -10.03
N SER A 18 0.68 3.41 -9.75
CA SER A 18 -0.26 4.50 -10.03
C SER A 18 0.04 5.77 -9.22
N ILE A 19 0.39 5.62 -7.93
CA ILE A 19 0.70 6.76 -7.05
C ILE A 19 1.95 7.50 -7.53
N PHE A 20 3.01 6.76 -7.86
CA PHE A 20 4.29 7.33 -8.31
C PHE A 20 4.32 7.62 -9.81
N ASN A 21 3.24 7.32 -10.54
CA ASN A 21 3.15 7.45 -12.00
C ASN A 21 4.34 6.78 -12.73
N THR A 22 4.68 5.58 -12.28
CA THR A 22 5.86 4.82 -12.74
C THR A 22 5.40 3.48 -13.31
N PRO A 23 6.04 2.94 -14.37
CA PRO A 23 5.66 1.64 -14.93
C PRO A 23 5.83 0.51 -13.92
N ILE A 24 4.85 -0.39 -13.82
CA ILE A 24 4.86 -1.50 -12.84
C ILE A 24 6.11 -2.39 -12.99
N ASP A 25 6.58 -2.60 -14.21
CA ASP A 25 7.73 -3.46 -14.53
C ASP A 25 9.06 -2.94 -13.98
N THR A 26 9.10 -1.68 -13.56
CA THR A 26 10.29 -1.05 -12.96
C THR A 26 10.35 -1.17 -11.44
N PHE A 27 9.28 -1.65 -10.81
CA PHE A 27 9.24 -1.79 -9.36
C PHE A 27 9.91 -3.08 -8.91
N ASN A 28 10.88 -2.95 -8.01
CA ASN A 28 11.39 -4.05 -7.22
C ASN A 28 10.75 -3.97 -5.83
N GLU A 29 10.46 -5.12 -5.22
CA GLU A 29 9.96 -5.18 -3.85
C GLU A 29 10.96 -4.57 -2.86
N SER A 30 12.26 -4.62 -3.18
CA SER A 30 13.30 -3.97 -2.39
C SER A 30 13.44 -2.46 -2.65
N SER A 31 12.66 -1.88 -3.56
CA SER A 31 12.68 -0.44 -3.81
C SER A 31 12.22 0.33 -2.58
N VAL A 32 13.06 1.27 -2.13
CA VAL A 32 12.88 2.06 -0.91
C VAL A 32 12.18 3.38 -1.24
N PHE A 33 11.12 3.72 -0.52
CA PHE A 33 10.47 5.03 -0.58
C PHE A 33 11.45 6.13 -0.12
N GLY A 34 11.53 7.24 -0.84
CA GLY A 34 12.48 8.32 -0.55
C GLY A 34 13.85 8.17 -1.21
N ARG A 35 14.26 6.93 -1.55
CA ARG A 35 15.55 6.65 -2.21
C ARG A 35 15.36 6.28 -3.66
N ASP A 36 14.69 5.15 -3.90
CA ASP A 36 14.46 4.60 -5.24
C ASP A 36 13.15 5.15 -5.81
N LEU A 37 12.15 5.33 -4.95
CA LEU A 37 10.87 5.94 -5.28
C LEU A 37 10.77 7.31 -4.65
N LYS A 38 11.07 8.34 -5.43
CA LYS A 38 11.00 9.73 -4.99
C LYS A 38 9.66 10.33 -5.35
N ALA A 39 9.04 10.99 -4.38
CA ALA A 39 7.90 11.86 -4.64
C ALA A 39 8.29 12.90 -5.70
N THR A 40 7.47 13.01 -6.74
CA THR A 40 7.66 13.99 -7.80
C THR A 40 7.17 15.37 -7.39
N ARG A 41 6.38 15.43 -6.31
CA ARG A 41 5.76 16.66 -5.80
C ARG A 41 6.27 16.98 -4.39
N PRO A 42 6.58 18.25 -4.09
CA PRO A 42 6.89 18.64 -2.72
C PRO A 42 5.65 18.46 -1.83
N PRO A 43 5.82 18.06 -0.56
CA PRO A 43 4.73 18.05 0.41
C PRO A 43 4.16 19.47 0.58
N GLY A 44 2.85 19.61 0.63
CA GLY A 44 2.19 20.90 0.84
C GLY A 44 0.88 20.75 1.62
N LEU A 45 0.52 21.77 2.39
CA LEU A 45 -0.66 21.76 3.28
C LEU A 45 -1.99 21.42 2.57
N PHE A 46 -2.09 21.65 1.26
CA PHE A 46 -3.32 21.46 0.48
C PHE A 46 -3.22 20.40 -0.61
N ARG A 47 -2.04 19.79 -0.81
CA ARG A 47 -1.81 18.79 -1.85
C ARG A 47 -1.00 17.63 -1.28
N LYS A 48 -1.67 16.49 -1.14
CA LYS A 48 -1.03 15.22 -0.81
C LYS A 48 0.00 14.87 -1.89
N ASN A 49 1.24 14.63 -1.48
CA ASN A 49 2.25 14.00 -2.31
C ASN A 49 2.07 12.47 -2.29
N GLU A 50 2.96 11.77 -2.99
CA GLU A 50 2.93 10.32 -3.11
C GLU A 50 3.06 9.60 -1.76
N TYR A 51 3.89 10.13 -0.85
CA TYR A 51 4.04 9.55 0.49
C TYR A 51 2.79 9.76 1.34
N ASP A 52 2.15 10.92 1.27
CA ASP A 52 0.90 11.20 1.99
C ASP A 52 -0.24 10.27 1.53
N VAL A 53 -0.22 9.86 0.25
CA VAL A 53 -1.18 8.87 -0.28
C VAL A 53 -0.85 7.47 0.23
N ILE A 54 0.43 7.06 0.20
CA ILE A 54 0.85 5.76 0.74
C ILE A 54 0.54 5.65 2.24
N GLU A 55 0.82 6.69 3.02
CA GLU A 55 0.48 6.76 4.43
C GLU A 55 -1.04 6.64 4.60
N GLY A 56 -1.83 7.40 3.85
CA GLY A 56 -3.30 7.29 3.86
C GLY A 56 -3.79 5.86 3.58
N ASP A 57 -3.23 5.20 2.56
CA ASP A 57 -3.57 3.83 2.21
C ASP A 57 -3.28 2.85 3.38
N ILE A 58 -2.14 3.00 4.06
CA ILE A 58 -1.76 2.21 5.25
C ILE A 58 -2.74 2.46 6.40
N LEU A 59 -3.12 3.72 6.62
CA LEU A 59 -4.01 4.11 7.71
C LEU A 59 -5.44 3.63 7.50
N ASP A 60 -5.92 3.65 6.26
CA ASP A 60 -7.28 3.24 5.91
C ASP A 60 -7.53 1.74 6.15
N VAL A 61 -6.48 0.90 6.03
CA VAL A 61 -6.60 -0.56 6.26
C VAL A 61 -6.28 -0.97 7.70
N CYS A 62 -5.63 -0.08 8.46
CA CYS A 62 -5.24 -0.35 9.83
C CYS A 62 -6.40 -0.27 10.81
N THR A 63 -6.42 -1.18 11.78
CA THR A 63 -7.29 -1.03 12.95
C THR A 63 -6.72 0.00 13.92
N ARG A 64 -7.59 0.61 14.73
CA ARG A 64 -7.22 1.66 15.71
C ARG A 64 -6.11 1.23 16.68
N GLU A 65 -6.03 -0.05 17.02
CA GLU A 65 -4.98 -0.58 17.90
C GLU A 65 -3.62 -0.61 17.20
N LYS A 66 -3.58 -0.94 15.92
CA LYS A 66 -2.32 -1.08 15.17
C LYS A 66 -1.85 0.26 14.59
N TYR A 67 -2.77 1.19 14.37
CA TYR A 67 -2.47 2.61 14.19
C TYR A 67 -1.59 3.17 15.32
N LYS A 68 -1.91 2.84 16.58
CA LYS A 68 -1.07 3.24 17.73
C LYS A 68 0.34 2.66 17.65
N SER A 69 0.50 1.44 17.14
CA SER A 69 1.82 0.82 16.95
C SER A 69 2.63 1.50 15.83
N ILE A 70 1.98 1.96 14.76
CA ILE A 70 2.61 2.74 13.68
C ILE A 70 3.10 4.09 14.23
N ILE A 71 2.23 4.85 14.91
CA ILE A 71 2.61 6.15 15.49
C ILE A 71 3.70 5.99 16.55
N ALA A 72 3.69 4.89 17.30
CA ALA A 72 4.74 4.57 18.27
C ALA A 72 6.08 4.17 17.62
N GLY A 73 6.20 4.22 16.28
CA GLY A 73 7.41 3.89 15.53
C GLY A 73 7.73 2.39 15.50
N LYS A 74 6.81 1.53 15.93
CA LYS A 74 7.04 0.06 16.00
C LYS A 74 6.81 -0.64 14.67
N LEU A 75 6.12 0.02 13.73
CA LEU A 75 5.92 -0.47 12.38
C LEU A 75 6.30 0.64 11.42
N THR A 76 7.35 0.41 10.63
CA THR A 76 7.77 1.35 9.58
C THR A 76 7.78 0.62 8.25
N ILE A 77 7.09 1.20 7.26
CA ILE A 77 7.03 0.68 5.89
C ILE A 77 8.04 1.47 5.07
N TYR A 78 9.18 0.84 4.77
CA TYR A 78 10.29 1.49 4.06
C TYR A 78 10.33 1.13 2.58
N THR A 79 9.88 -0.08 2.25
CA THR A 79 9.95 -0.62 0.89
C THR A 79 8.56 -0.90 0.31
N VAL A 80 8.51 -1.03 -1.02
CA VAL A 80 7.31 -1.51 -1.72
C VAL A 80 6.92 -2.89 -1.23
N GLY A 81 7.90 -3.76 -0.94
CA GLY A 81 7.67 -5.08 -0.37
C GLY A 81 6.98 -5.01 1.00
N ASP A 82 7.42 -4.10 1.87
CA ASP A 82 6.79 -3.88 3.18
C ASP A 82 5.34 -3.42 3.02
N TYR A 83 5.07 -2.50 2.10
CA TYR A 83 3.72 -2.05 1.79
C TYR A 83 2.83 -3.20 1.28
N CYS A 84 3.33 -4.00 0.34
CA CYS A 84 2.60 -5.15 -0.18
C CYS A 84 2.33 -6.19 0.91
N ASN A 85 3.31 -6.47 1.77
CA ASN A 85 3.15 -7.40 2.89
C ASN A 85 2.12 -6.89 3.90
N HIS A 86 2.13 -5.58 4.17
CA HIS A 86 1.12 -4.95 5.01
C HIS A 86 -0.28 -5.16 4.43
N MET A 87 -0.48 -4.88 3.15
CA MET A 87 -1.78 -5.09 2.50
C MET A 87 -2.23 -6.56 2.54
N ILE A 88 -1.32 -7.53 2.36
CA ILE A 88 -1.64 -8.96 2.49
C ILE A 88 -2.04 -9.32 3.93
N GLU A 89 -1.30 -8.82 4.92
CA GLU A 89 -1.58 -9.09 6.33
C GLU A 89 -2.98 -8.58 6.72
N TYR A 90 -3.29 -7.34 6.34
CA TYR A 90 -4.58 -6.73 6.65
C TYR A 90 -5.72 -7.24 5.79
N TYR A 91 -5.45 -7.78 4.59
CA TYR A 91 -6.52 -8.41 3.79
C TYR A 91 -7.15 -9.59 4.52
N LYS A 92 -6.36 -10.33 5.30
CA LYS A 92 -6.87 -11.47 6.10
C LYS A 92 -7.76 -11.03 7.26
N ALA A 93 -7.52 -9.83 7.80
CA ALA A 93 -8.27 -9.30 8.93
C ALA A 93 -9.49 -8.45 8.48
N ASN A 94 -9.29 -7.58 7.49
CA ASN A 94 -10.25 -6.61 6.98
C ASN A 94 -10.19 -6.53 5.44
N PRO A 95 -10.70 -7.55 4.72
CA PRO A 95 -10.58 -7.61 3.27
C PRO A 95 -11.27 -6.43 2.57
N LYS A 96 -12.41 -5.96 3.10
CA LYS A 96 -13.20 -4.88 2.49
C LYS A 96 -12.41 -3.57 2.40
N ASP A 97 -11.73 -3.18 3.47
CA ASP A 97 -10.98 -1.93 3.52
C ASP A 97 -9.75 -2.01 2.61
N VAL A 98 -9.05 -3.16 2.57
CA VAL A 98 -7.93 -3.36 1.64
C VAL A 98 -8.36 -3.28 0.19
N VAL A 99 -9.48 -3.91 -0.20
CA VAL A 99 -9.99 -3.85 -1.57
C VAL A 99 -10.34 -2.41 -1.98
N LYS A 100 -11.00 -1.69 -1.07
CA LYS A 100 -11.35 -0.27 -1.26
C LYS A 100 -10.10 0.60 -1.42
N THR A 101 -9.10 0.44 -0.56
CA THR A 101 -7.85 1.19 -0.59
C THR A 101 -7.06 0.93 -1.87
N LEU A 102 -6.97 -0.34 -2.29
CA LEU A 102 -6.30 -0.71 -3.54
C LEU A 102 -7.06 -0.25 -4.79
N LYS A 103 -8.25 0.38 -4.62
CA LYS A 103 -9.18 0.75 -5.70
C LYS A 103 -9.41 -0.39 -6.67
N ALA A 104 -9.46 -1.60 -6.12
CA ALA A 104 -9.80 -2.79 -6.86
C ALA A 104 -11.33 -2.84 -6.95
N ASP A 105 -11.92 -1.91 -7.71
CA ASP A 105 -13.37 -1.88 -8.00
C ASP A 105 -13.85 -3.12 -8.78
N SER A 106 -12.94 -4.03 -9.13
CA SER A 106 -13.21 -5.26 -9.85
C SER A 106 -12.29 -6.40 -9.37
N LEU A 107 -12.30 -6.68 -8.07
CA LEU A 107 -12.00 -8.04 -7.62
C LEU A 107 -13.27 -8.87 -7.88
N ASP A 108 -13.17 -9.79 -8.83
CA ASP A 108 -14.19 -10.78 -9.16
C ASP A 108 -14.89 -11.30 -7.89
N PRO A 109 -16.24 -11.38 -7.85
CA PRO A 109 -16.99 -11.91 -6.71
C PRO A 109 -16.72 -13.39 -6.41
N ASP A 110 -15.87 -14.07 -7.19
CA ASP A 110 -15.53 -15.50 -7.07
C ASP A 110 -14.43 -15.82 -6.03
N LEU A 111 -14.08 -14.88 -5.15
CA LEU A 111 -13.17 -15.12 -4.01
C LEU A 111 -13.90 -15.15 -2.67
N GLY A 112 -15.13 -15.67 -2.68
CA GLY A 112 -15.90 -16.07 -1.49
C GLY A 112 -15.29 -17.23 -0.73
#